data_AF-R7FW64-F1
#
_entry.id   AF-R7FW64-F1
#
_cell.length_a   1.000
_cell.length_b   1.000
_cell.length_c   1.000
_cell.angle_alpha   90.00
_cell.angle_beta   90.00
_cell.angle_gamma   90.00
#
_symmetry.space_group_name_H-M   'P 1'
#
loop_
_entity.id
_entity.type
_entity.pdbx_description
1 polymer ?
#
loop_
_entity_poly.entity_id
_entity_poly.type
_entity_poly.pdbx_seq_one_letter_code
_entity_poly.pdbx_strand_id
1 'polypeptide(L)'
;MKKLISIFVAISLLIFVIMFSGCSERMIKSYNHCNKICHAMVEGNDEEFLRLVNNTKYNLNQYNAPSSLLPSIFDGIENTPLQKACYLENPYYVEKLLENGADPNYPKLGKEDTDLLPLPLATGYSIVNINHTQNAVKIVEMLLEYGADPNVILRRGRTCLIDVVELEPKYYNEYHYEIVRLLVEYGTDIYIKDQDGFTAYDYAVKYNRTELYDLLKP
;
A
#
# COMPACT_ATOMS: atom_id res chain seq x y z
N MET A 1 13.95 -26.67 -45.84
CA MET A 1 14.06 -25.40 -45.06
C MET A 1 12.70 -24.79 -44.70
N LYS A 2 11.81 -24.44 -45.64
CA LYS A 2 10.49 -23.82 -45.33
C LYS A 2 9.60 -24.61 -44.36
N LYS A 3 9.50 -25.95 -44.51
CA LYS A 3 8.73 -26.80 -43.57
C LYS A 3 9.31 -26.82 -42.14
N LEU A 4 10.64 -26.80 -42.00
CA LEU A 4 11.30 -26.79 -40.69
C LEU A 4 11.06 -25.47 -39.95
N ILE A 5 11.14 -24.34 -40.68
CA ILE A 5 10.86 -23.01 -40.13
C ILE A 5 9.39 -22.89 -39.71
N SER A 6 8.45 -23.41 -40.51
CA SER A 6 7.02 -23.41 -40.18
C SER A 6 6.70 -24.23 -38.91
N ILE A 7 7.37 -25.37 -38.71
CA ILE A 7 7.21 -26.19 -37.49
C ILE A 7 7.78 -25.46 -36.27
N PHE A 8 8.94 -24.82 -36.41
CA PHE A 8 9.56 -24.05 -35.33
C PHE A 8 8.68 -22.87 -34.88
N VAL A 9 8.11 -22.11 -35.82
CA VAL A 9 7.18 -21.00 -35.52
C VAL A 9 5.91 -21.51 -34.83
N ALA A 10 5.34 -22.63 -35.29
CA ALA A 10 4.15 -23.21 -34.68
C ALA A 10 4.40 -23.70 -33.24
N ILE A 11 5.55 -24.32 -32.97
CA ILE A 11 5.95 -24.73 -31.62
C ILE A 11 6.17 -23.51 -30.73
N SER A 12 6.82 -22.46 -31.23
CA SER A 12 7.03 -21.21 -30.48
C SER A 12 5.72 -20.51 -30.11
N LEU A 13 4.74 -20.47 -31.03
CA LEU A 13 3.41 -19.90 -30.76
C LEU A 13 2.61 -20.77 -29.78
N LEU A 14 2.71 -22.10 -29.88
CA LEU A 14 2.05 -23.01 -28.96
C LEU A 14 2.62 -22.89 -27.54
N ILE A 15 3.95 -22.81 -27.40
CA ILE A 15 4.62 -22.53 -26.12
C ILE A 15 4.17 -21.17 -25.59
N PHE A 16 4.11 -20.15 -26.44
CA PHE A 16 3.65 -18.82 -26.05
C PHE A 16 2.20 -18.87 -25.53
N VAL A 17 1.27 -19.53 -26.25
CA VAL A 17 -0.13 -19.67 -25.83
C VAL A 17 -0.29 -20.45 -24.53
N ILE A 18 0.44 -21.56 -24.35
CA ILE A 18 0.42 -22.37 -23.12
C ILE A 18 1.01 -21.59 -21.93
N MET A 19 2.11 -20.87 -22.15
CA MET A 19 2.72 -20.02 -21.14
C MET A 19 1.78 -18.87 -20.75
N PHE A 20 1.12 -18.25 -21.72
CA PHE A 20 0.20 -17.14 -21.49
C PHE A 20 -1.08 -17.59 -20.78
N SER A 21 -1.65 -18.73 -21.16
CA SER A 21 -2.83 -19.29 -20.52
C SER A 21 -2.56 -19.77 -19.09
N GLY A 22 -1.42 -20.44 -18.86
CA GLY A 22 -0.99 -20.87 -17.52
C GLY A 22 -0.62 -19.70 -16.60
N CYS A 23 -0.02 -18.63 -17.14
CA CYS A 23 0.27 -17.41 -16.39
C CYS A 23 -1.03 -16.70 -15.97
N SER A 24 -2.00 -16.58 -16.88
CA SER A 24 -3.32 -16.02 -16.59
C SER A 24 -4.07 -16.81 -15.50
N GLU A 25 -4.06 -18.13 -15.58
CA GLU A 25 -4.72 -18.99 -14.58
C GLU A 25 -4.08 -18.86 -13.19
N ARG A 26 -2.75 -18.79 -13.10
CA ARG A 26 -2.03 -18.60 -11.83
C ARG A 26 -2.36 -17.24 -11.19
N MET A 27 -2.44 -16.19 -12.00
CA MET A 27 -2.83 -14.86 -11.54
C MET A 27 -4.26 -14.85 -10.99
N ILE A 28 -5.23 -15.41 -11.73
CA ILE A 28 -6.63 -15.49 -11.27
C ILE A 28 -6.75 -16.28 -9.95
N LYS A 29 -6.00 -17.37 -9.80
CA LYS A 29 -5.98 -18.13 -8.54
C LYS A 29 -5.42 -17.33 -7.37
N SER A 30 -4.33 -16.60 -7.58
CA SER A 30 -3.73 -15.76 -6.52
C SER A 30 -4.63 -14.58 -6.16
N TYR A 31 -5.30 -13.99 -7.14
CA TYR A 31 -6.32 -12.96 -6.94
C TYR A 31 -7.49 -13.46 -6.07
N ASN A 32 -8.09 -14.59 -6.45
CA ASN A 32 -9.18 -15.19 -5.66
C ASN A 32 -8.72 -15.58 -4.24
N HIS A 33 -7.45 -15.96 -4.09
CA HIS A 33 -6.85 -16.24 -2.78
C HIS A 33 -6.73 -14.98 -1.93
N CYS A 34 -6.25 -13.87 -2.50
CA CYS A 34 -6.19 -12.57 -1.82
C CYS A 34 -7.58 -12.10 -1.36
N ASN A 35 -8.60 -12.24 -2.20
CA ASN A 35 -9.98 -11.88 -1.82
C ASN A 35 -10.50 -12.68 -0.63
N LYS A 36 -10.16 -13.97 -0.53
CA LYS A 36 -10.51 -14.80 0.64
C LYS A 36 -9.78 -14.34 1.90
N ILE A 37 -8.52 -13.95 1.79
CA ILE A 37 -7.76 -13.38 2.91
C ILE A 37 -8.45 -12.08 3.38
N CYS A 38 -8.79 -11.18 2.45
CA CYS A 38 -9.50 -9.94 2.75
C CYS A 38 -10.84 -10.19 3.44
N HIS A 39 -11.61 -11.19 2.99
CA HIS A 39 -12.88 -11.57 3.60
C HIS A 39 -12.70 -12.09 5.02
N ALA A 40 -11.75 -13.01 5.24
CA ALA A 40 -11.46 -13.56 6.57
C ALA A 40 -11.08 -12.46 7.57
N MET A 41 -10.30 -11.45 7.15
CA MET A 41 -9.97 -10.31 8.01
C MET A 41 -11.19 -9.46 8.39
N VAL A 42 -12.10 -9.20 7.43
CA VAL A 42 -13.33 -8.42 7.66
C VAL A 42 -14.28 -9.16 8.60
N GLU A 43 -14.36 -10.49 8.50
CA GLU A 43 -15.17 -11.32 9.39
C GLU A 43 -14.53 -11.54 10.77
N GLY A 44 -13.26 -11.16 10.96
CA GLY A 44 -12.51 -11.48 12.18
C GLY A 44 -12.21 -12.97 12.34
N ASN A 45 -12.15 -13.71 11.24
CA ASN A 45 -11.84 -15.15 11.24
C ASN A 45 -10.32 -15.37 11.17
N ASP A 46 -9.65 -15.20 12.31
CA ASP A 46 -8.20 -15.31 12.43
C ASP A 46 -7.66 -16.69 12.02
N GLU A 47 -8.41 -17.77 12.26
CA GLU A 47 -8.02 -19.13 11.89
C GLU A 47 -7.97 -19.31 10.37
N GLU A 48 -9.03 -18.89 9.66
CA GLU A 48 -9.07 -18.96 8.20
C GLU A 48 -8.05 -17.99 7.58
N PHE A 49 -7.89 -16.79 8.15
CA PHE A 49 -6.84 -15.85 7.75
C PHE A 49 -5.46 -16.50 7.83
N LEU A 50 -5.09 -17.08 8.97
CA LEU A 50 -3.80 -17.75 9.15
C LEU A 50 -3.61 -18.94 8.20
N ARG A 51 -4.67 -19.72 7.98
CA ARG A 51 -4.63 -20.86 7.03
C ARG A 51 -4.34 -20.39 5.61
N LEU A 52 -4.93 -19.26 5.21
CA LEU A 52 -4.78 -18.70 3.86
C LEU A 52 -3.44 -17.99 3.68
N VAL A 53 -3.01 -17.15 4.63
CA VAL A 53 -1.76 -16.37 4.52
C VAL A 53 -0.53 -17.26 4.49
N ASN A 54 -0.52 -18.36 5.26
CA ASN A 54 0.57 -19.33 5.28
C ASN A 54 0.64 -20.21 4.01
N ASN A 55 -0.31 -20.07 3.08
CA ASN A 55 -0.29 -20.79 1.81
C ASN A 55 0.59 -20.07 0.79
N THR A 56 1.90 -20.29 0.88
CA THR A 56 2.96 -19.67 0.06
C THR A 56 2.88 -20.00 -1.44
N LYS A 57 1.94 -20.86 -1.86
CA LYS A 57 1.66 -21.14 -3.28
C LYS A 57 1.14 -19.91 -4.03
N TYR A 58 0.46 -19.00 -3.33
CA TYR A 58 -0.23 -17.86 -3.93
C TYR A 58 0.53 -16.57 -3.65
N ASN A 59 0.58 -15.70 -4.66
CA ASN A 59 1.21 -14.38 -4.51
C ASN A 59 0.24 -13.43 -3.78
N LEU A 60 0.66 -12.92 -2.61
CA LEU A 60 -0.10 -11.93 -1.83
C LEU A 60 -0.18 -10.55 -2.48
N ASN A 61 0.72 -10.30 -3.44
CA ASN A 61 0.80 -9.05 -4.20
C ASN A 61 0.03 -9.14 -5.52
N GLN A 62 -0.88 -10.11 -5.68
CA GLN A 62 -1.69 -10.17 -6.90
C GLN A 62 -2.86 -9.19 -6.81
N TYR A 63 -2.81 -8.15 -7.62
CA TYR A 63 -3.89 -7.19 -7.82
C TYR A 63 -4.25 -7.13 -9.30
N ASN A 64 -5.51 -7.36 -9.67
CA ASN A 64 -5.98 -7.19 -11.03
C ASN A 64 -6.97 -6.04 -11.08
N ALA A 65 -6.69 -5.02 -11.87
CA ALA A 65 -7.76 -4.35 -12.59
C ALA A 65 -7.24 -3.84 -13.94
N PRO A 66 -7.62 -4.46 -15.07
CA PRO A 66 -8.03 -3.66 -16.20
C PRO A 66 -9.43 -3.13 -15.87
N SER A 67 -9.49 -1.86 -15.49
CA SER A 67 -10.70 -1.05 -15.27
C SER A 67 -11.72 -1.11 -16.43
N SER A 68 -11.34 -1.67 -17.58
CA SER A 68 -12.16 -1.83 -18.77
C SER A 68 -13.07 -3.09 -18.79
N LEU A 69 -13.00 -4.00 -17.81
CA LEU A 69 -13.74 -5.28 -17.85
C LEU A 69 -14.66 -5.56 -16.65
N LEU A 70 -14.76 -4.64 -15.69
CA LEU A 70 -15.65 -4.81 -14.54
C LEU A 70 -16.92 -3.97 -14.71
N PRO A 71 -18.12 -4.55 -14.60
CA PRO A 71 -19.36 -3.79 -14.50
C PRO A 71 -19.23 -2.79 -13.35
N SER A 72 -19.71 -1.56 -13.57
CA SER A 72 -19.75 -0.44 -12.62
C SER A 72 -20.68 -0.68 -11.40
N ILE A 73 -20.75 -1.91 -10.90
CA ILE A 73 -21.74 -2.40 -9.92
C ILE A 73 -21.06 -2.85 -8.61
N PHE A 74 -19.72 -2.92 -8.56
CA PHE A 74 -18.99 -3.15 -7.30
C PHE A 74 -18.26 -1.88 -6.87
N ASP A 75 -18.86 -1.12 -5.94
CA ASP A 75 -18.30 0.06 -5.26
C ASP A 75 -17.16 -0.25 -4.26
N GLY A 76 -16.47 -1.39 -4.42
CA GLY A 76 -15.37 -1.77 -3.54
C GLY A 76 -14.04 -1.50 -4.22
N ILE A 77 -13.25 -0.56 -3.72
CA ILE A 77 -11.82 -0.49 -4.02
C ILE A 77 -11.25 -1.88 -3.68
N GLU A 78 -10.89 -2.65 -4.72
CA GLU A 78 -10.20 -3.91 -4.52
C GLU A 78 -8.86 -3.55 -3.86
N ASN A 79 -8.57 -4.18 -2.73
CA ASN A 79 -7.34 -3.95 -1.97
C ASN A 79 -6.56 -5.27 -1.96
N THR A 80 -5.24 -5.19 -2.09
CA THR A 80 -4.37 -6.28 -1.65
C THR A 80 -4.64 -6.58 -0.18
N PRO A 81 -4.32 -7.80 0.30
CA PRO A 81 -4.48 -8.13 1.71
C PRO A 81 -3.76 -7.13 2.62
N LEU A 82 -2.56 -6.66 2.25
CA LEU A 82 -1.79 -5.71 3.06
C LEU A 82 -2.48 -4.34 3.14
N GLN A 83 -2.96 -3.80 2.02
CA GLN A 83 -3.74 -2.57 2.00
C GLN A 83 -5.01 -2.73 2.86
N LYS A 84 -5.69 -3.87 2.77
CA LYS A 84 -6.89 -4.14 3.57
C LYS A 84 -6.57 -4.22 5.06
N ALA A 85 -5.44 -4.81 5.45
CA ALA A 85 -5.00 -4.88 6.85
C ALA A 85 -4.65 -3.49 7.41
N CYS A 86 -3.98 -2.65 6.62
CA CYS A 86 -3.71 -1.25 6.97
C CYS A 86 -5.01 -0.47 7.15
N TYR A 87 -5.95 -0.64 6.22
CA TYR A 87 -7.29 -0.04 6.29
C TYR A 87 -8.08 -0.44 7.54
N LEU A 88 -7.96 -1.69 7.98
CA LEU A 88 -8.60 -2.19 9.20
C LEU A 88 -7.86 -1.74 10.48
N GLU A 89 -6.75 -1.00 10.35
CA GLU A 89 -5.88 -0.56 11.44
C GLU A 89 -5.52 -1.69 12.41
N ASN A 90 -5.23 -2.87 11.86
CA ASN A 90 -4.95 -4.09 12.62
C ASN A 90 -3.49 -4.53 12.45
N PRO A 91 -2.62 -4.24 13.44
CA PRO A 91 -1.20 -4.59 13.38
C PRO A 91 -0.93 -6.09 13.25
N TYR A 92 -1.80 -6.95 13.81
CA TYR A 92 -1.62 -8.40 13.74
C TYR A 92 -1.72 -8.90 12.30
N TYR A 93 -2.69 -8.43 11.53
CA TYR A 93 -2.82 -8.81 10.12
C TYR A 93 -1.68 -8.26 9.27
N VAL A 94 -1.26 -7.02 9.52
CA VAL A 94 -0.13 -6.39 8.82
C VAL A 94 1.15 -7.20 9.04
N GLU A 95 1.48 -7.54 10.30
CA GLU A 95 2.65 -8.35 10.64
C GLU A 95 2.63 -9.69 9.89
N LYS A 96 1.54 -10.45 9.97
CA LYS A 96 1.47 -11.79 9.35
C LYS A 96 1.56 -11.74 7.83
N LEU A 97 1.02 -10.69 7.20
CA LEU A 97 1.11 -10.51 5.76
C LEU A 97 2.55 -10.17 5.32
N LEU A 98 3.20 -9.26 6.04
CA LEU A 98 4.60 -8.88 5.79
C LEU A 98 5.55 -10.07 5.99
N GLU A 99 5.39 -10.83 7.07
CA GLU A 99 6.15 -12.08 7.34
C GLU A 99 6.00 -13.11 6.21
N ASN A 100 4.85 -13.12 5.52
CA ASN A 100 4.55 -14.04 4.41
C ASN A 100 4.83 -13.44 3.01
N GLY A 101 5.56 -12.32 2.94
CA GLY A 101 6.06 -11.76 1.68
C GLY A 101 5.09 -10.84 0.95
N ALA A 102 4.11 -10.26 1.65
CA ALA A 102 3.42 -9.08 1.13
C ALA A 102 4.44 -7.94 0.95
N ASP A 103 4.41 -7.29 -0.22
CA ASP A 103 5.30 -6.19 -0.58
C ASP A 103 4.69 -4.87 -0.10
N PRO A 104 5.34 -4.13 0.83
CA PRO A 104 4.82 -2.87 1.34
C PRO A 104 4.80 -1.74 0.32
N ASN A 105 5.39 -1.94 -0.86
CA ASN A 105 5.42 -0.99 -1.98
C ASN A 105 4.51 -1.40 -3.13
N TYR A 106 3.60 -2.37 -2.91
CA TYR A 106 2.66 -2.86 -3.91
C TYR A 106 1.24 -2.30 -3.69
N PRO A 107 0.46 -1.98 -4.76
CA PRO A 107 0.79 -2.12 -6.17
C PRO A 107 1.76 -1.05 -6.65
N LYS A 108 2.59 -1.40 -7.63
CA LYS A 108 3.38 -0.43 -8.40
C LYS A 108 2.43 0.36 -9.29
N LEU A 109 1.77 1.33 -8.69
CA LEU A 109 0.77 2.17 -9.35
C LEU A 109 1.44 3.33 -10.10
N GLY A 110 0.71 3.89 -11.06
CA GLY A 110 1.05 5.21 -11.58
C GLY A 110 0.96 6.26 -10.48
N LYS A 111 1.57 7.43 -10.68
CA LYS A 111 1.60 8.55 -9.71
C LYS A 111 0.22 8.99 -9.18
N GLU A 112 -0.87 8.63 -9.86
CA GLU A 112 -2.24 9.04 -9.51
C GLU A 112 -2.91 8.13 -8.47
N ASP A 113 -2.37 6.93 -8.22
CA ASP A 113 -2.96 5.96 -7.28
C ASP A 113 -2.00 5.58 -6.13
N THR A 114 -0.89 6.30 -5.96
CA THR A 114 0.08 6.09 -4.85
C THR A 114 -0.54 6.24 -3.46
N ASP A 115 -1.63 7.00 -3.34
CA ASP A 115 -2.43 7.11 -2.11
C ASP A 115 -2.99 5.76 -1.62
N LEU A 116 -3.03 4.76 -2.49
CA LEU A 116 -3.47 3.41 -2.13
C LEU A 116 -2.32 2.54 -1.59
N LEU A 117 -1.07 2.98 -1.61
CA LEU A 117 0.03 2.17 -1.06
C LEU A 117 -0.14 1.95 0.46
N PRO A 118 0.37 0.83 0.99
CA PRO A 118 0.28 0.51 2.43
C PRO A 118 0.70 1.63 3.37
N LEU A 119 1.87 2.26 3.13
CA LEU A 119 2.36 3.33 4.00
C LEU A 119 1.47 4.58 3.93
N PRO A 120 1.11 5.13 2.75
CA PRO A 120 0.12 6.20 2.64
C PRO A 120 -1.23 5.91 3.30
N LEU A 121 -1.75 4.69 3.18
CA LEU A 121 -2.97 4.26 3.87
C LEU A 121 -2.81 4.26 5.39
N ALA A 122 -1.64 3.91 5.91
CA ALA A 122 -1.36 3.91 7.35
C ALA A 122 -1.06 5.32 7.92
N THR A 123 -0.53 6.22 7.10
CA THR A 123 -0.17 7.59 7.50
C THR A 123 -1.29 8.61 7.27
N GLY A 124 -2.17 8.39 6.29
CA GLY A 124 -2.97 9.44 5.69
C GLY A 124 -4.48 9.37 5.90
N TYR A 125 -5.14 10.45 5.49
CA TYR A 125 -6.59 10.72 5.56
C TYR A 125 -7.47 9.78 4.69
N SER A 126 -6.85 8.87 3.94
CA SER A 126 -7.57 7.91 3.11
C SER A 126 -8.14 6.80 3.99
N ILE A 127 -9.40 7.03 4.33
CA ILE A 127 -10.46 6.07 4.67
C ILE A 127 -10.83 6.01 6.19
N VAL A 128 -12.05 6.49 6.44
CA VAL A 128 -12.98 6.39 7.61
C VAL A 128 -12.57 6.79 9.03
N ASN A 129 -11.30 6.94 9.42
CA ASN A 129 -10.99 7.28 10.82
C ASN A 129 -9.88 8.34 10.96
N ILE A 130 -10.30 9.60 11.09
CA ILE A 130 -9.42 10.77 11.33
C ILE A 130 -8.79 10.81 12.74
N ASN A 131 -8.94 9.75 13.53
CA ASN A 131 -8.35 9.60 14.86
C ASN A 131 -7.31 8.48 14.82
N HIS A 132 -6.08 8.80 14.41
CA HIS A 132 -4.97 7.84 14.48
C HIS A 132 -4.82 7.30 15.90
N THR A 133 -4.55 6.00 16.00
CA THR A 133 -4.36 5.32 17.28
C THR A 133 -2.93 4.80 17.40
N GLN A 134 -2.61 4.20 18.55
CA GLN A 134 -1.37 3.45 18.75
C GLN A 134 -1.18 2.34 17.69
N ASN A 135 -2.25 1.78 17.14
CA ASN A 135 -2.17 0.78 16.07
C ASN A 135 -1.63 1.39 14.77
N ALA A 136 -2.07 2.59 14.38
CA ALA A 136 -1.52 3.28 13.22
C ALA A 136 0.00 3.49 13.34
N VAL A 137 0.48 3.93 14.51
CA VAL A 137 1.92 4.07 14.78
C VAL A 137 2.65 2.76 14.55
N LYS A 138 2.16 1.67 15.15
CA LYS A 138 2.78 0.34 15.02
C LYS A 138 2.76 -0.17 13.56
N ILE A 139 1.69 0.10 12.82
CA ILE A 139 1.59 -0.26 11.41
C ILE A 139 2.61 0.52 10.58
N VAL A 140 2.73 1.83 10.79
CA VAL A 140 3.73 2.67 10.10
C VAL A 140 5.14 2.16 10.38
N GLU A 141 5.47 1.90 11.66
CA GLU A 141 6.76 1.33 12.06
C GLU A 141 7.04 0.01 11.33
N MET A 142 6.13 -0.96 11.37
CA MET A 142 6.31 -2.25 10.68
C MET A 142 6.46 -2.10 9.17
N LEU A 143 5.67 -1.22 8.52
CA LEU A 143 5.79 -1.01 7.08
C LEU A 143 7.17 -0.45 6.73
N LEU A 144 7.67 0.51 7.50
CA LEU A 144 9.00 1.10 7.33
C LEU A 144 10.12 0.08 7.60
N GLU A 145 10.01 -0.73 8.65
CA GLU A 145 10.93 -1.84 8.97
C GLU A 145 11.04 -2.86 7.82
N TYR A 146 9.92 -3.13 7.14
CA TYR A 146 9.86 -4.03 5.99
C TYR A 146 10.18 -3.33 4.65
N GLY A 147 10.65 -2.08 4.68
CA GLY A 147 11.18 -1.37 3.52
C GLY A 147 10.13 -0.66 2.66
N ALA A 148 9.02 -0.23 3.25
CA ALA A 148 8.14 0.76 2.62
C ALA A 148 8.95 2.03 2.27
N ASP A 149 8.76 2.57 1.07
CA ASP A 149 9.40 3.81 0.64
C ASP A 149 8.78 5.02 1.36
N PRO A 150 9.52 5.74 2.22
CA PRO A 150 9.00 6.88 2.96
C PRO A 150 8.89 8.16 2.09
N ASN A 151 9.34 8.11 0.83
CA ASN A 151 9.38 9.21 -0.11
C ASN A 151 8.37 9.08 -1.27
N VAL A 152 7.35 8.23 -1.09
CA VAL A 152 6.23 8.11 -2.03
C VAL A 152 5.60 9.48 -2.26
N ILE A 153 5.48 9.84 -3.54
CA ILE A 153 4.78 11.06 -3.96
C ILE A 153 3.30 10.73 -4.14
N LEU A 154 2.49 11.33 -3.28
CA LEU A 154 1.04 11.25 -3.25
C LEU A 154 0.40 12.23 -4.26
N ARG A 155 -0.93 12.23 -4.31
CA ARG A 155 -1.66 13.26 -5.05
C ARG A 155 -1.26 14.66 -4.62
N ARG A 156 -1.30 15.58 -5.58
CA ARG A 156 -0.85 16.97 -5.42
C ARG A 156 0.64 17.14 -5.07
N GLY A 157 1.47 16.14 -5.36
CA GLY A 157 2.91 16.22 -5.11
C GLY A 157 3.29 16.11 -3.64
N ARG A 158 2.36 15.68 -2.79
CA ARG A 158 2.57 15.56 -1.35
C ARG A 158 3.42 14.33 -1.03
N THR A 159 3.90 14.25 0.20
CA THR A 159 4.50 13.05 0.80
C THR A 159 3.66 12.61 1.99
N CYS A 160 3.88 11.39 2.49
CA CYS A 160 3.29 10.95 3.77
C CYS A 160 3.54 11.97 4.89
N LEU A 161 4.75 12.53 4.97
CA LEU A 161 5.10 13.52 5.97
C LEU A 161 4.26 14.81 5.84
N ILE A 162 4.07 15.33 4.63
CA ILE A 162 3.20 16.51 4.42
C ILE A 162 1.73 16.18 4.75
N ASP A 163 1.26 14.97 4.43
CA ASP A 163 -0.11 14.54 4.75
C ASP A 163 -0.38 14.56 6.26
N VAL A 164 0.54 14.01 7.06
CA VAL A 164 0.41 13.98 8.52
C VAL A 164 0.52 15.39 9.14
N VAL A 165 1.46 16.21 8.68
CA VAL A 165 1.74 17.52 9.30
C VAL A 165 0.68 18.58 8.95
N GLU A 166 0.08 18.53 7.75
CA GLU A 166 -0.96 19.50 7.35
C GLU A 166 -2.29 19.30 8.08
N LEU A 167 -2.56 18.11 8.65
CA LEU A 167 -3.86 17.81 9.25
C LEU A 167 -4.40 18.96 10.10
N GLU A 168 -5.70 19.21 10.05
CA GLU A 168 -6.29 20.28 10.87
C GLU A 168 -6.02 20.03 12.37
N PRO A 169 -5.80 21.07 13.20
CA PRO A 169 -5.40 20.92 14.60
C PRO A 169 -6.30 20.00 15.45
N LYS A 170 -7.59 19.89 15.11
CA LYS A 170 -8.55 19.01 15.78
C LYS A 170 -8.33 17.50 15.53
N TYR A 171 -7.58 17.15 14.50
CA TYR A 171 -7.29 15.75 14.14
C TYR A 171 -5.89 15.34 14.56
N TYR A 172 -4.97 16.29 14.62
CA TYR A 172 -3.60 16.03 15.04
C TYR A 172 -3.51 15.79 16.54
N ASN A 173 -2.84 14.70 16.91
CA ASN A 173 -2.65 14.24 18.28
C ASN A 173 -1.24 13.63 18.45
N GLU A 174 -0.93 13.11 19.63
CA GLU A 174 0.38 12.53 19.96
C GLU A 174 0.82 11.39 19.02
N TYR A 175 -0.11 10.62 18.45
CA TYR A 175 0.22 9.55 17.52
C TYR A 175 0.70 10.09 16.16
N HIS A 176 0.22 11.26 15.75
CA HIS A 176 0.71 11.92 14.54
C HIS A 176 2.13 12.45 14.72
N TYR A 177 2.43 12.98 15.90
CA TYR A 177 3.80 13.34 16.26
C TYR A 177 4.72 12.11 16.18
N GLU A 178 4.27 10.96 16.70
CA GLU A 178 5.05 9.72 16.61
C GLU A 178 5.28 9.25 15.17
N ILE A 179 4.23 9.28 14.33
CA ILE A 179 4.34 8.95 12.90
C ILE A 179 5.33 9.90 12.21
N VAL A 180 5.30 11.20 12.52
CA VAL A 180 6.28 12.16 11.97
C VAL A 180 7.70 11.80 12.39
N ARG A 181 7.93 11.41 13.65
CA ARG A 181 9.26 10.94 14.10
C ARG A 181 9.71 9.72 13.31
N LEU A 182 8.87 8.69 13.21
CA LEU A 182 9.18 7.46 12.47
C LEU A 182 9.53 7.76 11.00
N LEU A 183 8.72 8.56 10.31
CA LEU A 183 9.00 8.93 8.92
C LEU A 183 10.36 9.62 8.74
N VAL A 184 10.70 10.54 9.65
CA VAL A 184 12.00 11.24 9.61
C VAL A 184 13.15 10.30 9.95
N GLU A 185 13.00 9.43 10.96
CA GLU A 185 14.00 8.42 11.35
C GLU A 185 14.32 7.44 10.21
N TYR A 186 13.31 7.06 9.42
CA TYR A 186 13.46 6.19 8.26
C TYR A 186 13.84 6.90 6.96
N GLY A 187 14.16 8.21 7.03
CA GLY A 187 14.77 8.94 5.91
C GLY A 187 13.79 9.52 4.89
N THR A 188 12.60 9.96 5.33
CA THR A 188 11.80 10.88 4.51
C THR A 188 12.61 12.15 4.19
N ASP A 189 12.57 12.57 2.93
CA ASP A 189 13.06 13.86 2.46
C ASP A 189 12.11 14.98 2.93
N ILE A 190 12.56 15.69 3.96
CA ILE A 190 11.82 16.80 4.59
C ILE A 190 11.74 18.06 3.72
N TYR A 191 12.51 18.12 2.62
CA TYR A 191 12.61 19.29 1.74
C TYR A 191 11.67 19.23 0.53
N ILE A 192 10.95 18.11 0.34
CA ILE A 192 9.97 17.99 -0.73
C ILE A 192 8.88 19.05 -0.56
N LYS A 193 8.55 19.70 -1.66
CA LYS A 193 7.46 20.68 -1.77
C LYS A 193 6.29 20.05 -2.50
N ASP A 194 5.09 20.30 -1.98
CA ASP A 194 3.86 19.97 -2.69
C ASP A 194 3.60 20.94 -3.86
N GLN A 195 2.44 20.78 -4.51
CA GLN A 195 2.02 21.64 -5.62
C GLN A 195 1.79 23.11 -5.24
N ASP A 196 1.55 23.41 -3.96
CA ASP A 196 1.40 24.78 -3.46
C ASP A 196 2.75 25.39 -3.07
N GLY A 197 3.83 24.61 -3.14
CA GLY A 197 5.19 25.04 -2.88
C GLY A 197 5.59 24.96 -1.40
N PHE A 198 4.80 24.28 -0.58
CA PHE A 198 5.02 24.14 0.87
C PHE A 198 5.71 22.82 1.21
N THR A 199 6.66 22.90 2.14
CA THR A 199 7.30 21.76 2.80
C THR A 199 6.52 21.34 4.04
N ALA A 200 6.86 20.20 4.63
CA ALA A 200 6.31 19.80 5.93
C ALA A 200 6.61 20.83 7.03
N TYR A 201 7.77 21.49 7.00
CA TYR A 201 8.10 22.55 7.95
C TYR A 201 7.18 23.77 7.81
N ASP A 202 6.88 24.19 6.58
CA ASP A 202 5.97 25.32 6.35
C ASP A 202 4.58 25.05 6.94
N TYR A 203 4.09 23.82 6.83
CA TYR A 203 2.85 23.39 7.46
C TYR A 203 2.94 23.33 8.99
N ALA A 204 4.06 22.86 9.55
CA ALA A 204 4.29 22.91 10.99
C ALA A 204 4.22 24.35 11.53
N VAL A 205 4.80 25.32 10.82
CA VAL A 205 4.70 26.74 11.16
C VAL A 205 3.27 27.27 11.02
N LYS A 206 2.60 26.97 9.91
CA LYS A 206 1.21 27.41 9.64
C LYS A 206 0.24 26.98 10.73
N TYR A 207 0.37 25.75 11.23
CA TYR A 207 -0.49 25.18 12.28
C TYR A 207 0.10 25.29 13.69
N ASN A 208 1.21 26.02 13.87
CA ASN A 208 1.89 26.23 15.15
C ASN A 208 2.28 24.94 15.91
N ARG A 209 2.79 23.95 15.17
CA ARG A 209 3.28 22.65 15.67
C ARG A 209 4.72 22.75 16.13
N THR A 210 4.93 23.52 17.19
CA THR A 210 6.27 23.89 17.70
C THR A 210 7.15 22.68 18.04
N GLU A 211 6.53 21.56 18.44
CA GLU A 211 7.17 20.29 18.73
C GLU A 211 7.89 19.68 17.51
N LEU A 212 7.49 20.06 16.30
CA LEU A 212 8.11 19.58 15.06
C LEU A 212 9.24 20.48 14.55
N TYR A 213 9.45 21.67 15.14
CA TYR A 213 10.36 22.66 14.55
C TYR A 213 11.81 22.16 14.49
N ASP A 214 12.32 21.58 15.56
CA ASP A 214 13.69 21.06 15.56
C ASP A 214 13.87 19.83 14.68
N LEU A 215 12.79 19.06 14.48
CA LEU A 215 12.78 17.84 13.68
C LEU A 215 12.71 18.14 12.18
N LEU A 216 11.99 19.18 11.78
CA LEU A 216 11.68 19.48 10.37
C LEU A 216 12.39 20.73 9.84
N LYS A 217 13.13 21.48 10.67
CA LYS A 217 13.80 22.70 10.21
C LYS A 217 14.72 22.41 9.02
N PRO A 218 14.73 23.29 8.01
CA PRO A 218 15.60 23.16 6.85
C PRO A 218 17.07 23.50 7.14
#